data_AF-A0A2N1Q5P9-F1
#
_entry.id   AF-A0A2N1Q5P9-F1
#
_cell.length_a   1.000
_cell.length_b   1.000
_cell.length_c   1.000
_cell.angle_alpha   90.00
_cell.angle_beta   90.00
_cell.angle_gamma   90.00
#
_symmetry.space_group_name_H-M   'P 1'
#
loop_
_entity.id
_entity.type
_entity.pdbx_description
1 polymer ?
#
loop_
_entity_poly.entity_id
_entity_poly.type
_entity_poly.pdbx_seq_one_letter_code
_entity_poly.pdbx_strand_id
1 'polypeptide(L)'
;KGLWSTLYGYLALETDLKTIKGISFYKHAETPGLGGEIDKPEFQKNFYGKKILSESGELISVTVLKGKTRANSPTLIPRFKGTT
;
A
#
# COMPACT_ATOMS: atom_id res chain seq x y z
N LYS A 1 -0.27 -7.32 8.75
CA LYS A 1 0.53 -8.58 8.77
C LYS A 1 0.53 -9.14 7.35
N GLY A 2 1.69 -9.41 6.76
CA GLY A 2 1.79 -10.04 5.43
C GLY A 2 1.43 -11.53 5.52
N LEU A 3 1.46 -12.23 4.39
CA LEU A 3 1.10 -13.66 4.37
C LEU A 3 2.15 -14.51 5.11
N TRP A 4 3.41 -14.09 5.03
CA TRP A 4 4.56 -14.85 5.53
C TRP A 4 5.33 -14.15 6.66
N SER A 5 5.17 -12.82 6.81
CA SER A 5 5.92 -12.04 7.80
C SER A 5 5.25 -10.71 8.15
N THR A 6 5.76 -10.06 9.19
CA THR A 6 5.44 -8.65 9.48
C THR A 6 6.24 -7.74 8.56
N LEU A 7 5.54 -6.80 7.95
CA LEU A 7 6.08 -5.80 7.04
C LEU A 7 6.41 -4.55 7.87
N TYR A 8 7.67 -4.13 7.85
CA TYR A 8 8.09 -2.89 8.47
C TYR A 8 8.47 -1.88 7.40
N GLY A 9 7.95 -0.68 7.56
CA GLY A 9 8.14 0.40 6.62
C GLY A 9 7.89 1.76 7.25
N TYR A 10 8.24 2.77 6.50
CA TYR A 10 7.93 4.17 6.77
C TYR A 10 6.75 4.59 5.91
N LEU A 11 5.82 5.32 6.53
CA LEU A 11 4.71 5.98 5.85
C LEU A 11 4.90 7.49 5.98
N ALA A 12 5.09 8.16 4.86
CA ALA A 12 5.13 9.62 4.80
C ALA A 12 3.73 10.13 4.49
N LEU A 13 3.27 11.09 5.29
CA LEU A 13 2.01 11.79 5.09
C LEU A 13 2.27 13.21 4.61
N GLU A 14 1.31 13.77 3.87
CA GLU A 14 1.28 15.20 3.59
C GLU A 14 0.95 15.99 4.85
N THR A 15 1.05 17.32 4.76
CA THR A 15 0.76 18.24 5.87
C THR A 15 -0.68 18.15 6.37
N ASP A 16 -1.58 17.58 5.57
CA ASP A 16 -2.98 17.33 5.95
C ASP A 16 -3.14 16.13 6.90
N LEU A 17 -2.07 15.35 7.14
CA LEU A 17 -2.06 14.11 7.92
C LEU A 17 -3.05 13.03 7.45
N LYS A 18 -3.66 13.21 6.29
CA LYS A 18 -4.70 12.34 5.73
C LYS A 18 -4.21 11.64 4.47
N THR A 19 -3.37 12.31 3.70
CA THR A 19 -2.92 11.87 2.38
C THR A 19 -1.52 11.27 2.47
N ILE A 20 -1.33 10.12 1.82
CA ILE A 20 -0.04 9.46 1.73
C ILE A 20 0.84 10.19 0.71
N LYS A 21 1.97 10.72 1.18
CA LYS A 21 3.05 11.27 0.36
C LYS A 21 3.94 10.18 -0.23
N GLY A 22 4.14 9.10 0.54
CA GLY A 22 4.86 7.94 0.07
C GLY A 22 4.98 6.84 1.12
N ILE A 23 5.40 5.67 0.68
CA ILE A 23 5.62 4.50 1.54
C ILE A 23 6.93 3.82 1.12
N SER A 24 7.68 3.33 2.10
CA SER A 24 8.90 2.54 1.84
C SER A 24 8.98 1.40 2.85
N PHE A 25 9.21 0.19 2.38
CA PHE A 25 9.44 -0.97 3.24
C PHE A 25 10.95 -1.22 3.35
N TYR A 26 11.43 -1.50 4.56
CA TYR A 26 12.85 -1.74 4.81
C TYR A 26 13.12 -3.13 5.40
N LYS A 27 12.07 -3.82 5.87
CA LYS A 27 12.18 -5.19 6.38
C LYS A 27 10.91 -5.96 6.12
N HIS A 28 11.04 -7.00 5.31
CA HIS A 28 10.02 -8.01 5.10
C HIS A 28 10.70 -9.33 4.71
N ALA A 29 10.00 -10.45 4.88
CA ALA A 29 10.45 -11.78 4.43
C ALA A 29 9.35 -12.39 3.54
N GLU A 30 8.97 -11.66 2.50
CA GLU A 30 8.02 -12.15 1.51
C GLU A 30 8.76 -12.72 0.30
N THR A 31 8.18 -13.73 -0.33
CA THR A 31 8.80 -14.42 -1.46
C THR A 31 9.08 -13.44 -2.61
N PRO A 32 10.33 -13.34 -3.09
CA PRO A 32 10.67 -12.55 -4.28
C PRO A 32 9.80 -12.95 -5.48
N GLY A 33 9.36 -11.98 -6.29
CA GLY A 33 8.45 -12.23 -7.42
C GLY A 33 6.98 -12.42 -7.05
N LEU A 34 6.63 -12.36 -5.75
CA LEU A 34 5.26 -12.47 -5.25
C LEU A 34 4.94 -11.29 -4.31
N GLY A 35 5.11 -11.49 -2.99
CA GLY A 35 4.93 -10.43 -1.99
C GLY A 35 6.18 -9.55 -1.85
N GLY A 36 7.36 -10.05 -2.21
CA GLY A 36 8.59 -9.27 -2.11
C GLY A 36 8.69 -8.11 -3.12
N GLU A 37 7.71 -8.00 -4.02
CA GLU A 37 7.64 -6.91 -4.98
C GLU A 37 7.23 -5.57 -4.33
N ILE A 38 6.77 -5.57 -3.08
CA ILE A 38 6.41 -4.36 -2.31
C ILE A 38 7.55 -3.32 -2.20
N ASP A 39 8.80 -3.77 -2.33
CA ASP A 39 9.98 -2.91 -2.31
C ASP A 39 10.17 -2.16 -3.63
N LYS A 40 9.45 -2.55 -4.70
CA LYS A 40 9.58 -1.91 -6.01
C LYS A 40 8.96 -0.50 -6.00
N PRO A 41 9.66 0.50 -6.58
CA PRO A 41 9.14 1.86 -6.69
C PRO A 41 7.79 1.93 -7.41
N GLU A 42 7.56 1.08 -8.41
CA GLU A 42 6.30 1.02 -9.16
C GLU A 42 5.12 0.66 -8.28
N PHE A 43 5.32 -0.18 -7.27
CA PHE A 43 4.28 -0.55 -6.33
C PHE A 43 4.04 0.52 -5.28
N GLN A 44 5.12 1.06 -4.71
CA GLN A 44 5.06 2.13 -3.71
C GLN A 44 4.36 3.38 -4.28
N LYS A 45 4.56 3.68 -5.56
CA LYS A 45 3.85 4.77 -6.26
C LYS A 45 2.33 4.64 -6.25
N ASN A 46 1.78 3.42 -6.17
CA ASN A 46 0.31 3.25 -6.11
C ASN A 46 -0.30 3.76 -4.80
N PHE A 47 0.52 3.98 -3.77
CA PHE A 47 0.08 4.55 -2.49
C PHE A 47 0.04 6.07 -2.52
N TYR A 48 0.68 6.72 -3.50
CA TYR A 48 0.80 8.18 -3.53
C TYR A 48 -0.58 8.80 -3.76
N GLY A 49 -0.94 9.77 -2.93
CA GLY A 49 -2.24 10.45 -3.01
C GLY A 49 -3.43 9.65 -2.46
N LYS A 50 -3.22 8.44 -1.92
CA LYS A 50 -4.28 7.69 -1.22
C LYS A 50 -4.55 8.30 0.14
N LYS A 51 -5.79 8.19 0.62
CA LYS A 51 -6.19 8.69 1.93
C LYS A 51 -6.25 7.55 2.94
N ILE A 52 -5.71 7.79 4.14
CA ILE A 52 -5.72 6.84 5.27
C ILE A 52 -6.66 7.26 6.40
N LEU A 53 -7.20 8.47 6.32
CA LEU A 53 -8.18 9.01 7.26
C LEU A 53 -9.41 9.53 6.51
N SER A 54 -10.58 9.29 7.08
CA SER A 54 -11.84 9.91 6.65
C SER A 54 -11.90 11.40 7.03
N GLU A 55 -12.92 12.11 6.58
CA GLU A 55 -13.18 13.49 7.02
C GLU A 55 -13.46 13.59 8.52
N SER A 56 -14.03 12.54 9.11
CA SER A 56 -14.25 12.38 10.56
C SER A 56 -12.99 12.03 11.37
N GLY A 57 -11.84 11.81 10.71
CA GLY A 57 -10.59 11.43 11.38
C GLY A 57 -10.50 9.94 11.74
N GLU A 58 -11.38 9.11 11.18
CA GLU A 58 -11.35 7.66 11.37
C GLU A 58 -10.39 7.02 10.37
N LEU A 59 -9.63 6.02 10.85
CA LEU A 59 -8.71 5.25 10.01
C LEU A 59 -9.50 4.48 8.96
N ILE A 60 -9.27 4.81 7.69
CA ILE A 60 -9.78 4.06 6.54
C ILE A 60 -8.71 3.09 6.07
N SER A 61 -9.08 1.81 5.97
CA SER A 61 -8.18 0.77 5.51
C SER A 61 -7.87 0.95 4.03
N VAL A 62 -6.58 1.04 3.69
CA VAL A 62 -6.10 0.90 2.32
C VAL A 62 -6.02 -0.59 2.01
N THR A 63 -6.80 -1.04 1.03
CA THR A 63 -6.92 -2.46 0.69
C THR A 63 -6.22 -2.75 -0.63
N VAL A 64 -5.30 -3.73 -0.59
CA VAL A 64 -4.63 -4.25 -1.79
C VAL A 64 -5.48 -5.38 -2.36
N LEU A 65 -6.12 -5.15 -3.52
CA LEU A 65 -7.06 -6.11 -4.12
C LEU A 65 -6.39 -6.97 -5.19
N LYS A 66 -6.71 -8.27 -5.18
CA LYS A 66 -6.30 -9.25 -6.21
C LYS A 66 -7.12 -9.03 -7.51
N GLY A 67 -6.54 -8.35 -8.50
CA GLY A 67 -7.13 -8.18 -9.84
C GLY A 67 -7.04 -6.77 -10.41
N LYS A 68 -7.63 -6.54 -11.60
CA LYS A 68 -7.74 -5.20 -12.20
C LYS A 68 -8.65 -4.33 -11.33
N THR A 69 -8.08 -3.37 -10.64
CA THR A 69 -8.84 -2.33 -9.92
C THR A 69 -9.40 -1.32 -10.92
N ARG A 70 -10.64 -0.83 -10.70
CA ARG A 70 -11.12 0.40 -11.38
C ARG A 70 -10.13 1.52 -11.07
N ALA A 71 -9.53 2.11 -12.11
CA ALA A 71 -8.36 2.97 -12.05
C ALA A 71 -8.44 4.19 -11.10
N ASN A 72 -9.63 4.55 -10.60
CA ASN A 72 -9.86 5.80 -9.85
C ASN A 72 -10.40 5.62 -8.42
N SER A 73 -10.15 4.48 -7.76
CA SER A 73 -10.65 4.31 -6.37
C SER A 73 -9.66 4.91 -5.34
N PRO A 74 -10.09 5.80 -4.44
CA PRO A 74 -9.21 6.54 -3.51
C PRO A 74 -8.56 5.66 -2.43
N THR A 75 -9.03 4.42 -2.25
CA THR A 75 -8.60 3.49 -1.20
C THR A 75 -8.07 2.16 -1.74
N LEU A 76 -8.14 1.93 -3.05
CA LEU A 76 -7.76 0.64 -3.65
C LEU A 76 -6.39 0.74 -4.32
N ILE A 77 -5.58 -0.30 -4.08
CA ILE A 77 -4.26 -0.47 -4.68
C ILE A 77 -4.25 -1.82 -5.41
N PRO A 78 -3.79 -1.86 -6.68
CA PRO A 78 -3.69 -3.11 -7.41
C PRO A 78 -2.65 -4.04 -6.79
N ARG A 79 -2.99 -5.33 -6.66
CA ARG A 79 -2.06 -6.39 -6.25
C ARG A 79 -1.16 -6.81 -7.41
N PHE A 80 0.01 -7.36 -7.10
CA PHE A 80 0.89 -7.98 -8.08
C PHE A 80 0.21 -9.16 -8.78
N LYS A 81 0.49 -9.32 -10.07
CA LYS A 81 0.14 -10.54 -10.81
C LYS A 81 0.93 -11.72 -10.22
N GLY A 82 0.24 -12.69 -9.60
CA GLY A 82 0.82 -13.99 -9.25
C GLY A 82 0.57 -14.51 -7.83
N THR A 83 -0.02 -13.73 -6.92
CA THR A 83 -0.24 -14.19 -5.53
C THR A 83 -1.68 -14.61 -5.25
N THR A 84 -1.85 -15.80 -4.66
CA THR A 84 -3.15 -16.36 -4.25
C THR A 84 -3.85 -15.47 -3.23
#